data_AF-N9CYA0-F1
#
_entry.id   AF-N9CYA0-F1
#
_cell.length_a   1.000
_cell.length_b   1.000
_cell.length_c   1.000
_cell.angle_alpha   90.00
_cell.angle_beta   90.00
_cell.angle_gamma   90.00
#
_symmetry.space_group_name_H-M   'P 1'
#
loop_
_entity.id
_entity.type
_entity.pdbx_description
1 polymer ?
#
loop_
_entity_poly.entity_id
_entity_poly.type
_entity_poly.pdbx_seq_one_letter_code
_entity_poly.pdbx_strand_id
1 'polypeptide(L)' 'MTKRTLFALGQVVSTPNALRFAEAEYIDLLALLVRHQSGDWGDVSEEDRESNEEALLMPLRIMSSYILQ' A
#
# COMPACT_ATOMS: atom_id res chain seq x y z
N MET A 1 16.39 -10.78 -8.51
CA MET A 1 16.50 -9.39 -8.01
C MET A 1 15.58 -9.29 -6.80
N THR A 2 16.11 -9.09 -5.60
CA THR A 2 15.29 -8.88 -4.40
C THR A 2 14.56 -7.55 -4.52
N LYS A 3 13.22 -7.56 -4.54
CA LYS A 3 12.42 -6.32 -4.53
C LYS A 3 12.80 -5.52 -3.29
N ARG A 4 13.14 -4.23 -3.46
CA ARG A 4 13.47 -3.31 -2.37
C ARG A 4 12.21 -3.06 -1.54
N THR A 5 12.23 -3.43 -0.27
CA THR A 5 11.19 -3.09 0.72
C THR A 5 11.68 -1.93 1.58
N LEU A 6 10.92 -0.85 1.66
CA LEU A 6 11.24 0.35 2.44
C LEU A 6 10.90 0.16 3.93
N PHE A 7 9.89 -0.66 4.25
CA PHE A 7 9.47 -0.96 5.61
C PHE A 7 8.86 -2.37 5.70
N ALA A 8 8.84 -2.92 6.91
CA ALA A 8 8.17 -4.20 7.20
C ALA A 8 6.66 -3.97 7.36
N LEU A 9 5.85 -4.86 6.78
CA LEU A 9 4.42 -4.89 7.10
C LEU A 9 4.22 -5.44 8.52
N GLY A 10 3.22 -4.89 9.20
CA GLY A 10 2.69 -5.49 10.42
C GLY A 10 1.73 -6.65 10.11
N GLN A 11 0.78 -6.87 11.01
CA GLN A 11 -0.31 -7.80 10.74
C GLN A 11 -1.19 -7.27 9.60
N VAL A 12 -1.27 -8.02 8.50
CA VAL A 12 -2.12 -7.69 7.36
C VAL A 12 -3.54 -8.18 7.63
N VAL A 13 -4.50 -7.27 7.56
CA VAL A 13 -5.93 -7.55 7.72
C VAL A 13 -6.71 -6.90 6.59
N SER A 14 -7.92 -7.40 6.35
CA SER A 14 -8.85 -6.84 5.38
C SER A 14 -10.28 -6.90 5.91
N THR A 15 -11.13 -5.99 5.46
CA THR A 15 -12.57 -6.10 5.73
C THR A 15 -13.16 -7.21 4.85
N PRO A 16 -14.18 -7.96 5.32
CA PRO A 16 -14.82 -8.99 4.49
C PRO A 16 -15.31 -8.46 3.14
N ASN A 17 -15.81 -7.22 3.09
CA ASN A 17 -16.27 -6.61 1.84
C ASN A 17 -15.13 -6.35 0.85
N ALA A 18 -13.96 -5.90 1.33
CA ALA A 18 -12.80 -5.66 0.46
C ALA A 18 -12.27 -6.97 -0.15
N LEU A 19 -12.25 -8.07 0.62
CA LEU A 19 -11.86 -9.38 0.09
C LEU A 19 -12.82 -9.86 -1.01
N ARG A 20 -14.14 -9.79 -0.76
CA ARG A 20 -15.14 -10.19 -1.78
C ARG A 20 -15.05 -9.34 -3.04
N PHE A 21 -14.84 -8.03 -2.89
CA PHE A 21 -14.67 -7.14 -4.04
C PHE A 21 -13.41 -7.51 -4.84
N ALA A 22 -12.29 -7.74 -4.16
CA ALA A 22 -11.06 -8.16 -4.82
C ALA A 22 -11.21 -9.48 -5.58
N GLU A 23 -11.94 -10.45 -5.02
CA GLU A 23 -12.24 -11.71 -5.69
C GLU A 23 -13.11 -11.52 -6.94
N ALA A 24 -14.18 -10.71 -6.84
CA ALA A 24 -15.10 -10.45 -7.95
C ALA A 24 -14.42 -9.71 -9.12
N GLU A 25 -13.53 -8.77 -8.83
CA GLU A 25 -12.83 -7.96 -9.83
C GLU A 25 -11.42 -8.50 -10.17
N TYR A 26 -11.07 -9.71 -9.71
CA TYR A 26 -9.77 -10.34 -9.96
C TYR A 26 -8.56 -9.47 -9.56
N ILE A 27 -8.68 -8.72 -8.47
CA ILE A 27 -7.63 -7.84 -7.97
C ILE A 27 -6.61 -8.65 -7.15
N ASP A 28 -5.33 -8.57 -7.55
CA ASP A 28 -4.23 -9.11 -6.77
C ASP A 28 -3.85 -8.17 -5.60
N LEU A 29 -4.45 -8.42 -4.43
CA LEU A 29 -4.16 -7.67 -3.21
C LEU A 29 -2.70 -7.80 -2.75
N LEU A 30 -2.03 -8.92 -3.03
CA LEU A 30 -0.62 -9.08 -2.66
C LEU A 30 0.27 -8.18 -3.52
N ALA A 31 -0.05 -8.03 -4.80
CA ALA A 31 0.64 -7.07 -5.66
C ALA A 31 0.52 -5.63 -5.13
N LEU A 32 -0.65 -5.24 -4.62
CA LEU A 32 -0.84 -3.91 -4.01
C LEU A 32 -0.01 -3.73 -2.73
N LEU A 33 0.10 -4.77 -1.89
CA LEU A 33 0.96 -4.72 -0.70
C LEU A 33 2.44 -4.60 -1.07
N VAL A 34 2.87 -5.28 -2.13
CA VAL A 34 4.26 -5.15 -2.62
C VAL A 34 4.53 -3.74 -3.14
N ARG A 35 3.58 -3.12 -3.85
CA ARG A 35 3.67 -1.71 -4.27
C ARG A 35 3.82 -0.80 -3.07
N HIS A 36 2.96 -0.95 -2.07
CA HIS A 36 2.96 -0.19 -0.83
C HIS A 36 4.32 -0.29 -0.11
N GLN A 37 4.83 -1.50 0.10
CA GLN A 37 6.15 -1.68 0.74
C GLN A 37 7.33 -1.16 -0.07
N SER A 38 7.18 -0.98 -1.39
CA SER A 38 8.26 -0.53 -2.28
C SER A 38 8.34 0.99 -2.46
N GLY A 39 7.38 1.74 -1.91
CA GLY A 39 7.31 3.20 -2.10
C GLY A 39 6.43 3.64 -3.26
N ASP A 40 5.71 2.72 -3.91
CA ASP A 40 4.68 3.11 -4.88
C ASP A 40 3.40 3.47 -4.13
N TRP A 41 3.26 4.77 -3.84
CA TRP A 41 2.12 5.31 -3.10
C TRP A 41 0.81 5.36 -3.90
N GLY A 42 0.88 5.14 -5.23
CA GLY A 42 -0.28 5.17 -6.12
C GLY A 42 -0.88 6.57 -6.31
N ASP A 43 -2.20 6.67 -6.26
CA ASP A 43 -2.99 7.89 -6.47
C ASP A 43 -3.22 8.62 -5.14
N VAL A 44 -2.17 9.31 -4.67
CA VAL A 44 -2.21 10.16 -3.48
C VAL A 44 -1.72 11.56 -3.83
N SER A 45 -2.11 12.55 -3.04
CA SER A 45 -1.66 13.94 -3.20
C SER A 45 -0.16 14.09 -2.96
N GLU A 46 0.45 15.18 -3.40
CA GLU A 46 1.87 15.44 -3.12
C GLU A 46 2.16 15.53 -1.61
N GLU A 47 1.27 16.18 -0.86
CA GLU A 47 1.35 16.28 0.61
C GLU A 47 1.34 14.90 1.29
N ASP A 48 0.51 13.97 0.79
CA ASP A 48 0.49 12.59 1.28
C ASP A 48 1.76 11.82 0.88
N ARG A 49 2.36 12.12 -0.29
CA ARG A 49 3.66 11.53 -0.66
C ARG A 49 4.76 12.00 0.28
N GLU A 50 4.85 13.30 0.54
CA GLU A 50 5.82 13.86 1.48
C GLU A 50 5.64 13.27 2.89
N SER A 51 4.39 13.18 3.35
CA SER A 51 4.06 12.54 4.63
C SER A 51 4.51 11.07 4.70
N ASN A 52 4.40 10.32 3.59
CA ASN A 52 4.91 8.96 3.53
C ASN A 52 6.45 8.90 3.63
N GLU A 53 7.17 9.80 2.95
CA GLU A 53 8.63 9.85 3.02
C GLU A 53 9.10 10.17 4.45
N GLU A 54 8.42 11.08 5.14
CA GLU A 54 8.67 11.37 6.57
C GLU A 54 8.40 10.15 7.47
N ALA A 55 7.32 9.42 7.18
CA ALA A 55 6.94 8.20 7.90
C ALA A 55 7.91 7.02 7.71
N LEU A 56 8.83 7.08 6.74
CA LEU A 56 9.94 6.12 6.65
C LEU A 56 11.03 6.36 7.70
N LEU A 57 11.13 7.58 8.22
CA LEU A 57 12.15 8.01 9.18
C LEU A 57 11.60 8.09 10.61
N MET A 58 10.29 8.32 10.74
CA MET A 58 9.59 8.53 12.01
C MET A 58 8.39 7.59 12.11
N PRO A 59 7.93 7.23 13.32
CA PRO A 59 6.80 6.32 13.52
C PRO A 59 5.45 7.00 13.23
N LEU A 60 5.26 7.40 11.98
CA LEU A 60 4.05 8.03 11.45
C LEU A 60 3.27 7.05 10.57
N ARG A 61 2.08 7.44 10.12
CA ARG A 61 1.24 6.63 9.24
C ARG A 61 1.78 6.68 7.81
N ILE A 62 1.93 5.51 7.17
CA ILE A 62 2.11 5.39 5.72
C ILE A 62 0.77 5.04 5.09
N MET A 63 0.41 5.69 3.98
CA MET A 63 -0.82 5.46 3.24
C MET A 63 -0.57 5.30 1.75
N SER A 64 -1.34 4.44 1.09
CA SER A 64 -1.35 4.34 -0.37
C SER A 64 -2.77 4.17 -0.86
N SER A 65 -3.04 4.66 -2.06
CA SER A 65 -4.34 4.57 -2.72
C SER A 65 -4.10 4.11 -4.15
N TYR A 66 -4.91 3.18 -4.65
CA TYR A 66 -4.74 2.63 -5.99
C TYR A 66 -6.09 2.66 -6.70
N ILE A 67 -6.10 3.27 -7.88
CA ILE A 67 -7.25 3.19 -8.79
C ILE A 67 -7.29 1.76 -9.34
N LEU A 68 -8.44 1.11 -9.12
CA LEU A 68 -8.73 -0.24 -9.59
C LEU A 68 -9.57 -0.09 -10.87
N GLN A 69 -9.26 -0.92 -11.88
CA GLN A 69 -9.97 -0.94 -13.16
C GLN A 69 -11.12 -1.93 -13.12
#